data_AF-A0A6L2NW58-F1
#
_entry.id   AF-A0A6L2NW58-F1
#
_cell.length_a   1.000
_cell.length_b   1.000
_cell.length_c   1.000
_cell.angle_alpha   90.00
_cell.angle_beta   90.00
_cell.angle_gamma   90.00
#
_symmetry.space_group_name_H-M   'P 1'
#
loop_
_entity.id
_entity.type
_entity.pdbx_description
1 polymer ?
#
loop_
_entity_poly.entity_id
_entity_poly.type
_entity_poly.pdbx_seq_one_letter_code
_entity_poly.pdbx_strand_id
1 'polypeptide(L)'
;MADNRTMAQMLQAPIEGYEDAITLINLVQSNQFTGRQDPHNHLRFFNKVTSAFRHPEVPNTTVKLLLFSFSLEGQARIWLDKEPPRSILTWEDLVSKFINQFFPPSKTTYLRNEITNFLQKSNETFNETWERFKDLLRQCPHHGFSELHQLDTFYNALNPNDQDALDSAAGGNFLDKIPRECLSIIESKSKVRYSRSRVTDVRINANATLSSSQSNSFDL
;
A
#
# COMPACT_ATOMS: atom_id res chain seq x y z
N MET A 1 -55.27 9.39 -28.04
CA MET A 1 -54.61 8.31 -28.79
C MET A 1 -53.21 8.19 -28.20
N ALA A 2 -52.93 7.12 -27.45
CA ALA A 2 -51.62 6.88 -26.86
C ALA A 2 -50.68 6.38 -27.97
N ASP A 3 -49.54 7.03 -28.13
CA ASP A 3 -48.54 6.71 -29.13
C ASP A 3 -47.87 5.38 -28.76
N ASN A 4 -48.35 4.28 -29.36
CA ASN A 4 -47.74 2.95 -29.29
C ASN A 4 -46.48 2.90 -30.17
N ARG A 5 -45.54 3.85 -29.98
CA ARG A 5 -44.17 3.71 -30.48
C ARG A 5 -43.54 2.54 -29.75
N THR A 6 -43.54 1.43 -30.48
CA THR A 6 -43.38 0.05 -30.06
C THR A 6 -42.03 -0.19 -29.38
N MET A 7 -42.05 -1.03 -28.34
CA MET A 7 -40.88 -1.58 -27.64
C MET A 7 -39.76 -2.06 -28.58
N ALA A 8 -40.11 -2.46 -29.81
CA ALA A 8 -39.19 -2.78 -30.89
C ALA A 8 -38.28 -1.61 -31.30
N GLN A 9 -38.75 -0.35 -31.32
CA GLN A 9 -37.93 0.82 -31.63
C GLN A 9 -36.92 1.14 -30.51
N MET A 10 -37.23 0.79 -29.25
CA MET A 10 -36.27 0.89 -28.14
C MET A 10 -35.17 -0.18 -28.22
N LEU A 11 -35.50 -1.38 -28.72
CA LEU A 11 -34.54 -2.46 -28.97
C LEU A 11 -33.69 -2.23 -30.23
N GLN A 12 -34.17 -1.39 -31.16
CA GLN A 12 -33.47 -1.03 -32.40
C GLN A 12 -32.59 0.23 -32.27
N ALA A 13 -32.57 0.87 -31.10
CA ALA A 13 -31.67 2.01 -30.87
C ALA A 13 -30.21 1.56 -31.06
N PRO A 14 -29.35 2.37 -31.70
CA PRO A 14 -27.95 2.03 -31.90
C PRO A 14 -27.30 1.60 -30.57
N ILE A 15 -26.69 0.41 -30.57
CA ILE A 15 -26.00 -0.18 -29.41
C ILE A 15 -24.66 0.55 -29.17
N GLU A 16 -24.24 1.39 -30.12
CA GLU A 16 -23.06 2.26 -30.03
C GLU A 16 -23.16 3.18 -28.80
N GLY A 17 -22.36 2.86 -27.78
CA GLY A 17 -22.31 3.53 -26.48
C GLY A 17 -22.59 2.60 -25.30
N TYR A 18 -23.36 1.52 -25.48
CA TYR A 18 -23.59 0.52 -24.43
C TYR A 18 -22.37 -0.38 -24.22
N GLU A 19 -21.60 -0.68 -25.27
CA GLU A 19 -20.37 -1.47 -25.16
C GLU A 19 -19.31 -0.79 -24.29
N ASP A 20 -19.15 0.54 -24.43
CA ASP A 20 -18.24 1.32 -23.60
C ASP A 20 -18.70 1.35 -22.14
N ALA A 21 -20.01 1.49 -21.91
CA ALA A 21 -20.58 1.46 -20.56
C ALA A 21 -20.40 0.08 -19.90
N ILE A 22 -20.64 -1.01 -20.63
CA ILE A 22 -20.41 -2.39 -20.14
C ILE A 22 -18.93 -2.61 -19.84
N THR A 23 -18.04 -2.15 -20.71
CA THR A 23 -16.59 -2.26 -20.53
C THR A 23 -16.13 -1.51 -19.27
N LEU A 24 -16.65 -0.31 -19.02
CA LEU A 24 -16.37 0.44 -17.80
C LEU A 24 -16.87 -0.27 -16.55
N ILE A 25 -18.09 -0.81 -16.58
CA ILE A 25 -18.66 -1.56 -15.45
C ILE A 25 -17.74 -2.74 -15.12
N ASN A 26 -17.35 -3.53 -16.12
CA ASN A 26 -16.44 -4.66 -15.93
C ASN A 26 -15.08 -4.21 -15.36
N LEU A 27 -14.55 -3.08 -15.83
CA LEU A 27 -13.25 -2.57 -15.38
C LEU A 27 -13.28 -2.01 -13.95
N VAL A 28 -14.38 -1.37 -13.52
CA VAL A 28 -14.52 -0.96 -12.10
C VAL A 28 -14.80 -2.16 -11.20
N GLN A 29 -15.48 -3.18 -11.71
CA GLN A 29 -15.74 -4.44 -10.99
C GLN A 29 -14.49 -5.31 -10.84
N SER A 30 -13.50 -5.20 -11.73
CA SER A 30 -12.26 -5.97 -11.62
C SER A 30 -11.39 -5.57 -10.42
N ASN A 31 -11.70 -4.45 -9.75
CA ASN A 31 -11.00 -3.96 -8.56
C ASN A 31 -12.01 -3.44 -7.52
N GLN A 32 -12.91 -4.31 -7.08
CA GLN A 32 -13.90 -3.95 -6.07
C GLN A 32 -13.29 -3.69 -4.70
N PHE A 33 -13.80 -2.65 -4.04
CA PHE A 33 -13.46 -2.28 -2.68
C PHE A 33 -14.38 -3.00 -1.70
N THR A 34 -13.78 -3.78 -0.79
CA THR A 34 -14.50 -4.58 0.20
C THR A 34 -14.57 -3.89 1.57
N GLY A 35 -13.81 -2.81 1.76
CA GLY A 35 -13.61 -2.14 3.04
C GLY A 35 -12.27 -2.45 3.72
N ARG A 36 -11.49 -3.40 3.20
CA ARG A 36 -10.19 -3.79 3.77
C ARG A 36 -8.98 -3.18 3.07
N GLN A 37 -9.15 -2.81 1.81
CA GLN A 37 -8.09 -2.16 1.03
C GLN A 37 -7.89 -0.71 1.49
N ASP A 38 -6.84 -0.07 0.98
CA ASP A 38 -6.66 1.37 1.17
C ASP A 38 -7.68 2.15 0.30
N PRO A 39 -8.55 3.00 0.88
CA PRO A 39 -9.59 3.68 0.13
C PRO A 39 -9.05 4.79 -0.78
N HIS A 40 -7.88 5.37 -0.48
CA HIS A 40 -7.27 6.37 -1.36
C HIS A 40 -6.75 5.73 -2.66
N ASN A 41 -6.14 4.55 -2.57
CA ASN A 41 -5.71 3.76 -3.71
C ASN A 41 -6.91 3.29 -4.55
N HIS A 42 -8.01 2.89 -3.91
CA HIS A 42 -9.25 2.58 -4.61
C HIS A 42 -9.78 3.77 -5.41
N LEU A 43 -9.88 4.94 -4.78
CA LEU A 43 -10.30 6.18 -5.46
C LEU A 43 -9.34 6.55 -6.60
N ARG A 44 -8.03 6.36 -6.43
CA ARG A 44 -7.04 6.64 -7.48
C ARG A 44 -7.25 5.72 -8.69
N PHE A 45 -7.43 4.42 -8.46
CA PHE A 45 -7.76 3.46 -9.52
C PHE A 45 -9.07 3.82 -10.22
N PHE A 46 -10.14 4.04 -9.44
CA PHE A 46 -11.45 4.39 -9.96
C PHE A 46 -11.43 5.67 -10.79
N ASN A 47 -10.76 6.72 -10.30
CA ASN A 47 -10.60 7.97 -11.04
C ASN A 47 -9.80 7.77 -12.34
N LYS A 48 -8.77 6.92 -12.34
CA LYS A 48 -8.01 6.59 -13.54
C LYS A 48 -8.90 5.92 -14.58
N VAL A 49 -9.68 4.90 -14.19
CA VAL A 49 -10.62 4.19 -15.07
C VAL A 49 -11.68 5.15 -15.65
N THR A 50 -12.34 5.91 -14.78
CA THR A 50 -13.43 6.81 -15.19
C THR A 50 -12.95 8.04 -15.97
N SER A 51 -11.69 8.46 -15.82
CA SER A 51 -11.12 9.56 -16.61
C SER A 51 -10.89 9.22 -18.08
N ALA A 52 -10.76 7.92 -18.40
CA ALA A 52 -10.59 7.46 -19.78
C ALA A 52 -11.89 7.58 -20.58
N PHE A 53 -13.04 7.62 -19.91
CA PHE A 53 -14.34 7.78 -20.55
C PHE A 53 -14.70 9.25 -20.73
N ARG A 54 -15.07 9.61 -21.96
CA ARG A 54 -15.56 10.95 -22.32
C ARG A 54 -16.82 10.82 -23.13
N HIS A 55 -17.93 11.33 -22.60
CA HIS A 55 -19.17 11.48 -23.33
C HIS A 55 -19.49 12.98 -23.47
N PRO A 56 -19.78 13.49 -24.68
CA PRO A 56 -19.98 14.94 -24.89
C PRO A 56 -21.10 15.54 -24.05
N GLU A 57 -22.17 14.77 -23.81
CA GLU A 57 -23.39 15.25 -23.17
C GLU A 57 -23.49 14.90 -21.67
N VAL A 58 -22.61 14.04 -21.16
CA VAL A 58 -22.70 13.55 -19.77
C VAL A 58 -21.46 14.00 -19.00
N PRO A 59 -21.60 14.86 -17.98
CA PRO A 59 -20.49 15.25 -17.12
C PRO A 59 -19.81 14.02 -16.49
N ASN A 60 -18.47 14.03 -16.46
CA ASN A 60 -17.68 12.92 -15.90
C ASN A 60 -18.03 12.64 -14.43
N THR A 61 -18.41 13.67 -13.66
CA THR A 61 -18.89 13.54 -12.27
C THR A 61 -20.16 12.71 -12.17
N THR A 62 -21.10 12.86 -13.10
CA THR A 62 -22.33 12.05 -13.18
C THR A 62 -21.99 10.57 -13.46
N VAL A 63 -21.07 10.32 -14.39
CA VAL A 63 -20.58 8.97 -14.70
C VAL A 63 -19.93 8.34 -13.47
N LYS A 64 -19.08 9.09 -12.75
CA LYS A 64 -18.43 8.62 -11.53
C LYS A 64 -19.44 8.24 -10.44
N LEU A 65 -20.43 9.09 -10.17
CA LEU A 65 -21.46 8.80 -9.18
C LEU A 65 -22.22 7.51 -9.50
N LEU A 66 -22.59 7.31 -10.77
CA LEU A 66 -23.29 6.10 -11.22
C LEU A 66 -22.40 4.85 -11.06
N LEU A 67 -21.17 4.91 -11.55
CA LEU A 67 -20.26 3.77 -11.59
C LEU A 67 -19.68 3.39 -10.23
N PHE A 68 -19.62 4.32 -9.27
CA PHE A 68 -18.97 4.06 -7.98
C PHE A 68 -19.59 2.88 -7.24
N SER A 69 -20.92 2.74 -7.31
CA SER A 69 -21.64 1.64 -6.67
C SER A 69 -21.17 0.26 -7.15
N PHE A 70 -20.82 0.12 -8.44
CA PHE A 70 -20.31 -1.13 -9.03
C PHE A 70 -18.88 -1.43 -8.59
N SER A 71 -18.12 -0.41 -8.16
CA SER A 71 -16.77 -0.56 -7.63
C SER A 71 -16.72 -1.02 -6.16
N LEU A 72 -17.87 -1.22 -5.51
CA LEU A 72 -17.97 -1.64 -4.12
C LEU A 72 -18.49 -3.06 -3.98
N GLU A 73 -17.99 -3.77 -2.98
CA GLU A 73 -18.42 -5.11 -2.58
C GLU A 73 -18.51 -5.22 -1.05
N GLY A 74 -19.30 -6.18 -0.54
CA GLY A 74 -19.33 -6.51 0.87
C GLY A 74 -19.71 -5.33 1.77
N GLN A 75 -18.90 -5.08 2.81
CA GLN A 75 -19.18 -4.02 3.78
C GLN A 75 -19.21 -2.63 3.17
N ALA A 76 -18.41 -2.38 2.13
CA ALA A 76 -18.40 -1.10 1.46
C ALA A 76 -19.70 -0.85 0.69
N ARG A 77 -20.24 -1.88 0.04
CA ARG A 77 -21.53 -1.78 -0.65
C ARG A 77 -22.67 -1.54 0.35
N ILE A 78 -22.68 -2.30 1.44
CA ILE A 78 -23.67 -2.15 2.53
C ILE A 78 -23.64 -0.74 3.13
N TRP A 79 -22.45 -0.13 3.26
CA TRP A 79 -22.34 1.26 3.72
C TRP A 79 -23.03 2.22 2.75
N LEU A 80 -22.75 2.14 1.45
CA LEU A 80 -23.34 3.05 0.46
C LEU A 80 -24.87 2.93 0.45
N ASP A 81 -25.39 1.70 0.53
CA ASP A 81 -26.84 1.44 0.52
C ASP A 81 -27.55 1.96 1.80
N LYS A 82 -26.81 2.21 2.90
CA LYS A 82 -27.32 2.75 4.16
C LYS A 82 -27.27 4.28 4.24
N GLU A 83 -26.62 4.95 3.30
CA GLU A 83 -26.53 6.41 3.31
C GLU A 83 -27.94 7.03 3.18
N PRO A 84 -28.26 8.08 3.95
CA PRO A 84 -29.57 8.71 3.86
C PRO A 84 -29.85 9.22 2.45
N PRO A 85 -31.12 9.19 1.99
CA PRO A 85 -31.49 9.77 0.71
C PRO A 85 -31.04 11.22 0.61
N ARG A 86 -30.53 11.62 -0.57
CA ARG A 86 -30.04 12.98 -0.85
C ARG A 86 -28.84 13.44 -0.01
N SER A 87 -28.16 12.54 0.69
CA SER A 87 -26.94 12.86 1.44
C SER A 87 -25.68 12.93 0.57
N ILE A 88 -25.69 12.29 -0.60
CA ILE A 88 -24.64 12.34 -1.61
C ILE A 88 -25.24 12.98 -2.87
N LEU A 89 -24.86 14.22 -3.15
CA LEU A 89 -25.35 14.98 -4.31
C LEU A 89 -24.24 15.22 -5.34
N THR A 90 -23.00 15.31 -4.86
CA THR A 90 -21.82 15.57 -5.67
C THR A 90 -20.80 14.45 -5.52
N TRP A 91 -19.84 14.40 -6.46
CA TRP A 91 -18.71 13.48 -6.35
C TRP A 91 -17.87 13.77 -5.10
N GLU A 92 -17.74 15.04 -4.74
CA GLU A 92 -17.05 15.52 -3.55
C GLU A 92 -17.73 15.03 -2.25
N ASP A 93 -19.07 15.06 -2.19
CA ASP A 93 -19.82 14.51 -1.04
C ASP A 93 -19.55 13.02 -0.87
N LEU A 94 -19.60 12.27 -1.98
CA LEU A 94 -19.33 10.83 -1.99
C LEU A 94 -17.92 10.53 -1.49
N VAL A 95 -16.91 11.19 -2.07
CA VAL A 95 -15.50 11.01 -1.69
C VAL A 95 -15.29 11.33 -0.22
N SER A 96 -15.84 12.45 0.26
CA SER A 96 -15.72 12.88 1.65
C SER A 96 -16.30 11.83 2.61
N LYS A 97 -17.53 11.37 2.36
CA LYS A 97 -18.19 10.35 3.19
C LYS A 97 -17.47 9.01 3.14
N PHE A 98 -17.05 8.58 1.94
CA PHE A 98 -16.31 7.34 1.74
C PHE A 98 -14.99 7.33 2.50
N ILE A 99 -14.18 8.39 2.38
CA ILE A 99 -12.92 8.50 3.12
C ILE A 99 -13.17 8.56 4.63
N ASN A 100 -14.13 9.36 5.09
CA ASN A 100 -14.43 9.44 6.52
C ASN A 100 -14.91 8.10 7.11
N GLN A 101 -15.59 7.27 6.31
CA GLN A 101 -16.03 5.94 6.72
C GLN A 101 -14.89 4.93 6.81
N PHE A 102 -14.03 4.86 5.79
CA PHE A 102 -13.02 3.78 5.66
C PHE A 102 -11.60 4.19 6.05
N PHE A 103 -11.33 5.49 6.15
CA PHE A 103 -10.07 6.06 6.62
C PHE A 103 -10.31 7.38 7.38
N PRO A 104 -10.94 7.31 8.55
CA PRO A 104 -11.32 8.49 9.31
C PRO A 104 -10.08 9.35 9.68
N PRO A 105 -10.24 10.67 9.87
CA PRO A 105 -9.15 11.54 10.29
C PRO A 105 -8.44 11.07 11.58
N SER A 106 -9.17 10.45 12.52
CA SER A 106 -8.60 9.85 13.73
C SER A 106 -7.57 8.76 13.44
N LYS A 107 -7.76 7.96 12.39
CA LYS A 107 -6.79 6.95 11.93
C LYS A 107 -5.53 7.62 11.38
N THR A 108 -5.69 8.73 10.63
CA THR A 108 -4.55 9.54 10.18
C THR A 108 -3.75 10.07 11.38
N THR A 109 -4.43 10.64 12.38
CA THR A 109 -3.79 11.14 13.60
C THR A 109 -3.07 10.03 14.36
N TYR A 110 -3.71 8.86 14.52
CA TYR A 110 -3.10 7.70 15.17
C TYR A 110 -1.81 7.26 14.44
N LEU A 111 -1.87 7.05 13.13
CA LEU A 111 -0.70 6.63 12.34
C LEU A 111 0.43 7.66 12.37
N ARG A 112 0.11 8.96 12.33
CA ARG A 112 1.12 10.02 12.49
C ARG A 112 1.80 9.96 13.85
N ASN A 113 1.06 9.68 14.91
CA ASN A 113 1.60 9.52 16.25
C ASN A 113 2.46 8.25 16.37
N GLU A 114 2.05 7.15 15.74
CA GLU A 114 2.85 5.91 15.71
C GLU A 114 4.16 6.10 14.95
N ILE A 115 4.16 6.88 13.87
CA ILE A 115 5.38 7.26 13.14
C ILE A 115 6.27 8.13 14.03
N THR A 116 5.71 9.18 14.65
CA THR A 116 6.48 10.15 15.45
C THR A 116 7.08 9.53 16.72
N ASN A 117 6.35 8.64 17.38
CA ASN A 117 6.77 7.97 18.60
C ASN A 117 7.34 6.56 18.32
N PHE A 118 7.76 6.31 17.09
CA PHE A 118 8.27 5.00 16.70
C PHE A 118 9.49 4.66 17.57
N LEU A 119 9.52 3.43 18.08
CA LEU A 119 10.65 2.89 18.83
C LEU A 119 10.90 1.45 18.40
N GLN A 120 12.17 1.08 18.26
CA GLN A 120 12.56 -0.31 18.08
C GLN A 120 12.18 -1.13 19.31
N LYS A 121 11.52 -2.27 19.10
CA LYS A 121 11.19 -3.17 20.22
C LYS A 121 12.41 -4.01 20.59
N SER A 122 12.52 -4.39 21.86
CA SER A 122 13.66 -5.15 22.40
C SER A 122 13.87 -6.52 21.74
N ASN A 123 12.83 -7.10 21.15
CA ASN A 123 12.87 -8.39 20.46
C ASN A 123 12.92 -8.26 18.93
N GLU A 124 12.94 -7.04 18.37
CA GLU A 124 12.99 -6.82 16.92
C GLU A 124 14.43 -6.72 16.41
N THR A 125 14.68 -7.40 15.30
CA THR A 125 15.89 -7.20 14.51
C THR A 125 15.79 -5.88 13.74
N PHE A 126 16.94 -5.30 13.37
CA PHE A 126 16.98 -4.10 12.52
C PHE A 126 16.13 -4.20 11.25
N ASN A 127 16.11 -5.37 10.59
CA ASN A 127 15.30 -5.58 9.39
C ASN A 127 13.81 -5.52 9.70
N GLU A 128 13.35 -6.21 10.75
CA GLU A 128 11.95 -6.18 11.18
C GLU A 128 11.52 -4.77 11.58
N THR A 129 12.38 -4.03 12.29
CA THR A 129 12.13 -2.64 12.65
C THR A 129 12.03 -1.75 11.41
N TRP A 130 12.92 -1.90 10.43
CA TRP A 130 12.85 -1.15 9.17
C TRP A 130 11.60 -1.47 8.36
N GLU A 131 11.22 -2.75 8.24
CA GLU A 131 10.00 -3.13 7.55
C GLU A 131 8.75 -2.62 8.27
N ARG A 132 8.71 -2.67 9.60
CA ARG A 132 7.60 -2.10 10.39
C ARG A 132 7.48 -0.60 10.21
N PHE A 133 8.59 0.13 10.18
CA PHE A 133 8.58 1.57 9.93
C PHE A 133 8.05 1.88 8.51
N LYS A 134 8.53 1.17 7.49
CA LYS A 134 8.03 1.31 6.11
C LYS A 134 6.54 0.98 6.00
N ASP A 135 6.06 -0.04 6.73
CA ASP A 135 4.65 -0.40 6.74
C ASP A 135 3.77 0.72 7.32
N LEU A 136 4.19 1.34 8.43
CA LEU A 136 3.48 2.50 8.99
C LEU A 136 3.40 3.68 8.00
N LEU A 137 4.49 3.98 7.30
CA LEU A 137 4.49 5.01 6.26
C LEU A 137 3.54 4.66 5.10
N ARG A 138 3.51 3.41 4.65
CA ARG A 138 2.61 2.93 3.58
C ARG A 138 1.13 2.97 4.00
N GLN A 139 0.82 2.77 5.27
CA GLN A 139 -0.54 2.87 5.80
C GLN A 139 -1.07 4.32 5.83
N CYS A 140 -0.19 5.33 5.79
CA CYS A 140 -0.57 6.74 5.76
C CYS A 140 0.25 7.52 4.73
N PRO A 141 0.07 7.32 3.42
CA PRO A 141 0.91 7.96 2.40
C PRO A 141 0.81 9.49 2.40
N HIS A 142 -0.27 10.05 2.97
CA HIS A 142 -0.50 11.48 3.18
C HIS A 142 -0.01 11.99 4.55
N HIS A 143 0.92 11.29 5.20
CA HIS A 143 1.44 11.65 6.53
C HIS A 143 2.17 13.00 6.59
N GLY A 144 2.60 13.59 5.47
CA GLY A 144 3.22 14.92 5.42
C GLY A 144 4.65 15.03 5.96
N PHE A 145 5.22 13.98 6.55
CA PHE A 145 6.65 13.92 6.91
C PHE A 145 7.58 13.93 5.70
N SER A 146 8.62 14.78 5.74
CA SER A 146 9.70 14.79 4.74
C SER A 146 10.59 13.54 4.86
N GLU A 147 11.32 13.20 3.80
CA GLU A 147 12.26 12.07 3.81
C GLU A 147 13.34 12.22 4.91
N LEU A 148 13.85 13.44 5.11
CA LEU A 148 14.77 13.77 6.20
C LEU A 148 14.16 13.49 7.58
N HIS A 149 12.92 13.93 7.81
CA HIS A 149 12.25 13.68 9.08
C HIS A 149 11.98 12.18 9.30
N GLN A 150 11.66 11.43 8.24
CA GLN A 150 11.48 9.97 8.35
C GLN A 150 12.79 9.27 8.74
N LEU A 151 13.92 9.68 8.15
CA LEU A 151 15.24 9.14 8.47
C LEU A 151 15.70 9.49 9.90
N ASP A 152 15.50 10.73 10.32
CA ASP A 152 15.79 11.19 11.68
C ASP A 152 14.97 10.41 12.71
N THR A 153 13.65 10.33 12.51
CA THR A 153 12.76 9.56 13.38
C THR A 153 13.16 8.08 13.43
N PHE A 154 13.47 7.46 12.29
CA PHE A 154 13.91 6.07 12.27
C PHE A 154 15.23 5.87 13.03
N TYR A 155 16.24 6.72 12.79
CA TYR A 155 17.53 6.63 13.46
C TYR A 155 17.39 6.80 14.98
N ASN A 156 16.67 7.82 15.43
CA ASN A 156 16.47 8.11 16.85
C ASN A 156 15.63 7.04 17.57
N ALA A 157 14.87 6.24 16.83
CA ALA A 157 14.08 5.14 17.36
C ALA A 157 14.87 3.84 17.59
N LEU A 158 16.07 3.73 17.01
CA LEU A 158 16.88 2.52 17.09
C LEU A 158 17.53 2.37 18.46
N ASN A 159 17.84 1.12 18.82
CA ASN A 159 18.71 0.85 19.95
C ASN A 159 20.16 1.33 19.66
N PRO A 160 20.97 1.59 20.70
CA PRO A 160 22.34 2.10 20.52
C PRO A 160 23.22 1.25 19.61
N ASN A 161 23.12 -0.09 19.68
CA ASN A 161 23.94 -0.97 18.84
C ASN A 161 23.61 -0.82 17.34
N ASP A 162 22.34 -0.61 17.02
CA ASP A 162 21.90 -0.41 15.63
C ASP A 162 22.23 1.00 15.14
N GLN A 163 22.23 2.02 16.01
CA GLN A 163 22.73 3.36 15.72
C GLN A 163 24.23 3.35 15.43
N ASP A 164 25.04 2.79 16.33
CA ASP A 164 26.50 2.67 16.18
C ASP A 164 26.88 1.94 14.87
N ALA A 165 26.11 0.92 14.50
CA ALA A 165 26.31 0.19 13.26
C ALA A 165 26.00 1.02 12.01
N LEU A 166 25.01 1.92 12.07
CA LEU A 166 24.72 2.85 10.99
C LEU A 166 25.81 3.92 10.88
N ASP A 167 26.26 4.49 11.99
CA ASP A 167 27.35 5.47 12.03
C ASP A 167 28.67 4.89 11.50
N SER A 168 28.98 3.66 11.92
CA SER A 168 30.16 2.93 11.43
C SER A 168 30.10 2.70 9.92
N ALA A 169 28.92 2.38 9.38
CA ALA A 169 28.72 2.19 7.95
C ALA A 169 28.75 3.52 7.16
N ALA A 170 28.37 4.62 7.81
CA ALA A 170 28.45 5.98 7.26
C ALA A 170 29.89 6.55 7.30
N GLY A 171 30.75 5.99 8.15
CA GLY A 171 32.10 6.52 8.41
C GLY A 171 32.07 7.81 9.25
N GLY A 172 31.08 7.95 10.13
CA GLY A 172 30.79 9.15 10.91
C GLY A 172 29.31 9.19 11.30
N ASN A 173 28.80 10.34 11.73
CA ASN A 173 27.37 10.47 12.05
C ASN A 173 26.51 10.17 10.82
N PHE A 174 25.59 9.20 10.95
CA PHE A 174 24.67 8.79 9.91
C PHE A 174 23.79 9.94 9.42
N LEU A 175 23.35 10.83 10.32
CA LEU A 175 22.46 11.95 10.00
C LEU A 175 23.15 13.10 9.26
N ASP A 176 24.48 13.10 9.17
CA ASP A 176 25.22 14.08 8.36
C ASP A 176 25.22 13.73 6.86
N LYS A 177 24.77 12.53 6.50
CA LYS A 177 24.70 12.06 5.11
C LYS A 177 23.46 12.60 4.41
N ILE A 178 23.51 12.64 3.08
CA ILE A 178 22.34 12.98 2.28
C ILE A 178 21.31 11.83 2.32
N PRO A 179 19.98 12.11 2.19
CA PRO A 179 18.93 11.09 2.33
C PRO A 179 19.13 9.83 1.50
N ARG A 180 19.62 9.98 0.27
CA ARG A 180 19.90 8.86 -0.64
C ARG A 180 20.97 7.91 -0.09
N GLU A 181 22.01 8.45 0.54
CA GLU A 181 23.08 7.67 1.17
C GLU A 181 22.57 6.99 2.43
N CYS A 182 21.83 7.71 3.28
CA CYS A 182 21.17 7.15 4.46
C CYS A 182 20.32 5.93 4.12
N LEU A 183 19.44 6.06 3.12
CA LEU A 183 18.61 4.95 2.64
C LEU A 183 19.45 3.79 2.10
N SER A 184 20.52 4.06 1.36
CA SER A 184 21.41 3.02 0.85
C SER A 184 22.09 2.24 1.99
N ILE A 185 22.51 2.92 3.06
CA ILE A 185 23.14 2.29 4.23
C ILE A 185 22.12 1.44 4.99
N ILE A 186 20.92 1.98 5.25
CA ILE A 186 19.82 1.23 5.90
C ILE A 186 19.49 -0.03 5.10
N GLU A 187 19.29 0.10 3.78
CA GLU A 187 18.96 -1.03 2.90
C GLU A 187 20.10 -2.04 2.78
N SER A 188 21.36 -1.62 2.91
CA SER A 188 22.49 -2.53 2.97
C SER A 188 22.47 -3.33 4.28
N LYS A 189 22.36 -2.66 5.43
CA LYS A 189 22.30 -3.28 6.77
C LYS A 189 21.10 -4.22 6.91
N SER A 190 19.95 -3.85 6.35
CA SER A 190 18.73 -4.67 6.38
C SER A 190 18.92 -6.03 5.69
N LYS A 191 19.86 -6.14 4.74
CA LYS A 191 20.15 -7.36 3.95
C LYS A 191 21.26 -8.24 4.53
N VAL A 192 22.09 -7.73 5.44
CA VAL A 192 23.31 -8.43 5.96
C VAL A 192 23.00 -9.80 6.58
N ARG A 193 21.77 -10.06 7.05
CA ARG A 193 21.38 -11.36 7.61
C ARG A 193 21.20 -12.48 6.58
N TYR A 194 20.94 -12.19 5.30
CA TYR A 194 20.87 -13.24 4.27
C TYR A 194 22.24 -13.85 3.93
N SER A 195 23.32 -13.11 4.19
CA SER A 195 24.69 -13.54 3.87
C SER A 195 25.37 -14.35 4.98
N ARG A 196 25.06 -14.09 6.26
CA ARG A 196 25.73 -14.81 7.37
C ARG A 196 25.28 -16.27 7.51
N SER A 197 24.03 -16.60 7.19
CA SER A 197 23.55 -18.01 7.20
C SER A 197 24.32 -18.88 6.20
N ARG A 198 24.52 -18.41 4.96
CA ARG A 198 25.24 -19.17 3.91
C ARG A 198 26.71 -19.41 4.27
N VAL A 199 27.35 -18.47 4.98
CA VAL A 199 28.75 -18.62 5.38
C VAL A 199 28.91 -19.60 6.56
N THR A 200 27.97 -19.62 7.51
CA THR A 200 27.96 -20.64 8.57
C THR A 200 27.66 -22.04 8.05
N ASP A 201 26.72 -22.19 7.11
CA ASP A 201 26.40 -23.50 6.51
C ASP A 201 27.60 -24.07 5.74
N VAL A 202 28.33 -23.25 4.98
CA VAL A 202 29.55 -23.67 4.28
C VAL A 202 30.68 -24.04 5.26
N ARG A 203 30.86 -23.28 6.35
CA ARG A 203 31.94 -23.53 7.32
C ARG A 203 31.67 -24.77 8.19
N ILE A 204 30.42 -25.04 8.54
CA ILE A 204 30.03 -26.26 9.27
C ILE A 204 30.19 -27.49 8.35
N ASN A 205 29.80 -27.38 7.07
CA ASN A 205 29.94 -28.48 6.11
C ASN A 205 31.42 -28.81 5.78
N ALA A 206 32.29 -27.80 5.68
CA ALA A 206 33.72 -28.00 5.49
C ALA A 206 34.39 -28.70 6.70
N ASN A 207 34.00 -28.34 7.92
CA ASN A 207 34.53 -28.96 9.13
C ASN A 207 34.02 -30.41 9.33
N ALA A 208 32.80 -30.72 8.89
CA ALA A 208 32.27 -32.08 8.89
C ALA A 208 33.01 -33.01 7.91
N THR A 209 33.51 -32.46 6.80
CA THR A 209 34.24 -33.23 5.78
C THR A 209 35.71 -33.49 6.19
N LEU A 210 36.33 -32.59 6.96
CA LEU A 210 37.67 -32.81 7.52
C LEU A 210 37.68 -33.78 8.72
N SER A 211 36.60 -33.86 9.51
CA SER A 211 36.57 -34.77 10.67
C SER A 211 36.32 -36.23 10.31
N SER A 212 35.87 -36.54 9.09
CA SER A 212 35.58 -37.91 8.64
C SER A 212 36.74 -38.60 7.92
N SER A 213 37.90 -37.93 7.77
CA SER A 213 39.05 -38.46 7.03
C SER A 213 40.22 -38.96 7.92
N GLN A 214 40.07 -38.96 9.24
CA GLN A 214 41.08 -39.52 10.17
C GLN A 214 40.53 -40.70 10.98
N SER A 215 40.19 -41.79 10.30
CA SER A 215 40.21 -43.12 10.90
C SER A 215 40.24 -44.15 9.78
N ASN A 216 41.44 -44.65 9.43
CA ASN A 216 41.64 -46.03 8.98
C ASN A 216 43.12 -46.41 8.94
N SER A 217 43.42 -47.44 9.74
CA SER A 217 44.38 -48.53 9.54
C SER A 217 45.89 -48.24 9.47
N PHE A 218 46.60 -48.79 10.46
CA PHE A 218 47.79 -49.59 10.19
C PHE A 218 47.58 -50.98 10.81
N ASP A 219 47.37 -51.97 9.95
CA ASP A 219 47.46 -53.40 10.27
C ASP A 219 48.94 -53.84 10.35
N LEU A 220 49.28 -54.63 11.38
CA LEU A 220 50.12 -55.84 11.34
C LEU A 220 50.17 -56.52 12.71
#